data_AF-A0A9E2QA75-F1
#
_entry.id   AF-A0A9E2QA75-F1
#
_cell.length_a   1.000
_cell.length_b   1.000
_cell.length_c   1.000
_cell.angle_alpha   90.00
_cell.angle_beta   90.00
_cell.angle_gamma   90.00
#
_symmetry.space_group_name_H-M   'P 1'
#
loop_
_entity.id
_entity.type
_entity.pdbx_description
1 polymer ?
#
loop_
_entity_poly.entity_id
_entity_poly.type
_entity_poly.pdbx_seq_one_letter_code
_entity_poly.pdbx_strand_id
1 'polypeptide(L)' 'MVNPKIEELLEHSENKFTLVIEAAKRARQIINFQKRLGEGLGGVAPMRLEDISRKPLSVALEEIAEGKIEYDRSEMEDAE' A
#
# COMPACT_ATOMS: atom_id res chain seq x y z
N MET A 1 13.92 2.15 -14.17
CA MET A 1 14.19 3.05 -13.03
C MET A 1 13.02 2.89 -12.07
N VAL A 2 13.28 2.67 -10.78
CA VAL A 2 12.21 2.55 -9.77
C VAL A 2 11.83 3.96 -9.35
N ASN A 3 10.56 4.32 -9.54
CA ASN A 3 9.94 5.53 -9.00
C ASN A 3 8.77 5.06 -8.13
N PRO A 4 8.51 5.70 -6.98
CA PRO A 4 9.29 6.77 -6.33
C PRO A 4 10.68 6.32 -5.85
N LYS A 5 11.56 7.27 -5.51
CA LYS A 5 12.89 6.96 -4.97
C LYS A 5 12.79 6.42 -3.55
N ILE A 6 13.76 5.63 -3.13
CA ILE A 6 13.74 5.05 -1.78
C ILE A 6 13.92 6.12 -0.69
N GLU A 7 14.65 7.19 -0.98
CA GLU A 7 14.81 8.31 -0.05
C GLU A 7 13.48 8.99 0.26
N GLU A 8 12.65 9.22 -0.76
CA GLU A 8 11.29 9.79 -0.63
C GLU A 8 10.38 8.88 0.20
N LEU A 9 10.48 7.56 0.00
CA LEU A 9 9.70 6.58 0.75
C LEU A 9 10.09 6.51 2.24
N LEU A 10 11.36 6.73 2.54
CA LEU A 10 11.87 6.70 3.91
C LEU A 10 11.55 7.99 4.69
N GLU A 11 11.08 9.06 4.05
CA GLU A 11 10.52 10.22 4.76
C GLU A 11 9.17 9.88 5.43
N HIS A 12 8.48 8.86 4.93
CA HIS A 12 7.16 8.43 5.38
C HIS A 12 7.17 7.09 6.14
N SER A 13 8.35 6.52 6.40
CA SER A 13 8.48 5.23 7.08
C SER A 13 9.64 5.24 8.06
N GLU A 14 9.50 4.57 9.21
CA GLU A 14 10.52 4.59 10.27
C GLU A 14 11.88 4.04 9.81
N ASN A 15 11.86 2.97 8.99
CA ASN A 15 13.05 2.30 8.50
C ASN A 15 12.72 1.42 7.28
N LYS A 16 13.76 0.88 6.63
CA LYS A 16 13.61 0.06 5.41
C LYS A 16 12.80 -1.22 5.61
N PHE A 17 12.80 -1.82 6.81
CA PHE A 17 12.04 -3.03 7.07
C PHE A 17 10.56 -2.71 7.26
N THR A 18 10.25 -1.64 8.01
CA THR A 18 8.89 -1.12 8.17
C THR A 18 8.30 -0.76 6.81
N LEU A 19 9.05 -0.07 5.94
CA LEU A 19 8.63 0.27 4.57
C LEU A 19 8.24 -0.96 3.75
N VAL A 20 9.01 -2.05 3.85
CA VAL A 20 8.71 -3.30 3.13
C VAL A 20 7.41 -3.92 3.65
N ILE A 21 7.19 -3.90 4.96
CA ILE A 21 5.98 -4.44 5.59
C ILE A 21 4.75 -3.61 5.20
N GLU A 22 4.84 -2.27 5.28
CA GLU A 22 3.81 -1.31 4.87
C GLU A 22 3.42 -1.51 3.41
N ALA A 23 4.39 -1.47 2.50
CA ALA A 23 4.16 -1.64 1.08
C ALA A 23 3.54 -3.01 0.76
N ALA A 24 3.99 -4.06 1.43
CA ALA A 24 3.43 -5.41 1.24
C ALA A 24 2.00 -5.54 1.78
N LYS A 25 1.71 -4.99 2.97
CA LYS A 25 0.36 -4.97 3.55
C LYS A 25 -0.60 -4.22 2.62
N ARG A 26 -0.19 -3.03 2.17
CA ARG A 26 -0.99 -2.18 1.29
C ARG A 26 -1.23 -2.82 -0.08
N ALA A 27 -0.20 -3.40 -0.69
CA ALA A 27 -0.34 -4.12 -1.95
C ALA A 27 -1.34 -5.28 -1.84
N ARG A 28 -1.37 -6.01 -0.71
CA ARG A 28 -2.37 -7.07 -0.47
C ARG A 28 -3.80 -6.53 -0.38
N GLN A 29 -4.01 -5.37 0.25
CA GLN A 29 -5.33 -4.72 0.28
C GLN A 29 -5.83 -4.42 -1.15
N ILE A 30 -4.94 -3.88 -1.99
CA ILE A 30 -5.21 -3.58 -3.40
C ILE A 30 -5.55 -4.86 -4.19
N ILE A 31 -4.75 -5.92 -4.04
CA ILE A 31 -4.98 -7.21 -4.70
C ILE A 31 -6.36 -7.78 -4.31
N ASN A 32 -6.70 -7.75 -3.02
CA ASN A 32 -7.98 -8.26 -2.54
C ASN A 32 -9.15 -7.47 -3.14
N PHE A 33 -9.02 -6.16 -3.27
CA PHE A 33 -10.03 -5.32 -3.91
C PHE A 33 -10.18 -5.62 -5.41
N GLN A 34 -9.06 -5.70 -6.14
CA GLN A 34 -9.06 -6.06 -7.57
C GLN A 34 -9.73 -7.42 -7.79
N LYS A 35 -9.46 -8.41 -6.93
CA LYS A 35 -10.10 -9.73 -6.97
C LYS A 35 -11.61 -9.64 -6.75
N ARG A 36 -12.06 -8.90 -5.72
CA ARG A 36 -13.49 -8.70 -5.44
C ARG A 36 -14.22 -8.04 -6.61
N LEU A 37 -13.60 -7.04 -7.25
CA LEU A 37 -14.17 -6.42 -8.44
C LEU A 37 -14.30 -7.41 -9.60
N GLY A 38 -13.32 -8.29 -9.80
CA GLY A 38 -13.40 -9.37 -10.79
C GLY A 38 -14.51 -10.38 -10.52
N GLU A 39 -14.88 -10.57 -9.25
CA GLU A 39 -16.00 -11.41 -8.80
C GLU A 39 -17.36 -10.69 -8.88
N GLY A 40 -17.40 -9.44 -9.36
CA GLY A 40 -18.62 -8.61 -9.41
C GLY A 40 -19.06 -8.08 -8.04
N LEU A 41 -18.24 -8.25 -7.00
CA LEU A 41 -18.49 -7.77 -5.65
C LEU A 41 -17.99 -6.33 -5.52
N GLY A 42 -18.91 -5.38 -5.51
CA GLY A 42 -18.62 -3.98 -5.21
C GLY A 42 -18.14 -3.75 -3.77
N GLY A 43 -17.60 -2.56 -3.51
CA GLY A 43 -17.16 -2.14 -2.18
C GLY A 43 -16.56 -0.74 -2.21
N VAL A 44 -16.22 -0.21 -1.03
CA VAL A 44 -15.45 1.02 -0.91
C VAL A 44 -14.08 0.78 -1.52
N ALA A 45 -13.72 1.57 -2.53
CA ALA A 45 -12.43 1.45 -3.20
C ALA A 45 -11.32 1.88 -2.22
N PRO A 46 -10.39 0.99 -1.86
CA PRO A 46 -9.28 1.36 -1.00
C PRO A 46 -8.24 2.18 -1.76
N MET A 47 -8.26 2.16 -3.09
CA MET A 47 -7.30 2.80 -4.00
C MET A 47 -8.01 3.76 -4.98
N ARG A 48 -7.24 4.61 -5.66
CA ARG A 48 -7.75 5.45 -6.76
C ARG A 48 -8.26 4.57 -7.91
N LEU A 49 -9.39 4.95 -8.51
CA LEU A 49 -10.00 4.18 -9.60
C LEU A 49 -9.11 4.14 -10.85
N GLU A 50 -8.33 5.19 -11.13
CA GLU A 50 -7.37 5.21 -12.24
C GLU A 50 -6.24 4.17 -12.12
N ASP A 51 -5.96 3.69 -10.90
CA ASP A 51 -4.85 2.79 -10.63
C ASP A 51 -5.24 1.31 -10.74
N ILE A 52 -6.51 1.00 -11.05
CA ILE A 52 -7.07 -0.36 -10.99
C ILE A 52 -6.32 -1.39 -11.85
N SER A 53 -5.73 -0.96 -12.96
CA SER A 53 -4.97 -1.80 -13.89
C SER A 53 -3.47 -1.83 -13.63
N ARG A 54 -2.99 -1.05 -12.64
CA ARG A 54 -1.57 -0.92 -12.31
C ARG A 54 -1.13 -2.01 -11.36
N LYS A 55 0.18 -2.25 -11.32
CA LYS A 55 0.77 -3.23 -10.41
C LYS A 55 0.51 -2.78 -8.95
N PRO A 56 -0.09 -3.61 -8.10
CA PRO A 56 -0.47 -3.23 -6.73
C PRO A 56 0.68 -2.69 -5.89
N LEU A 57 1.88 -3.27 -6.03
CA LEU A 57 3.05 -2.81 -5.30
C LEU A 57 3.53 -1.42 -5.75
N SER A 58 3.42 -1.11 -7.05
CA SER A 58 3.79 0.22 -7.55
C SER A 58 2.84 1.29 -7.01
N VAL A 59 1.54 1.00 -6.97
CA VAL A 59 0.54 1.90 -6.38
C VAL A 59 0.78 2.07 -4.89
N ALA A 60 1.06 0.99 -4.16
CA ALA A 60 1.35 1.05 -2.73
C ALA A 60 2.56 1.95 -2.42
N LEU A 61 3.64 1.87 -3.20
CA LEU A 61 4.81 2.72 -3.02
C LEU A 61 4.51 4.19 -3.35
N GLU A 62 3.72 4.47 -4.38
CA GLU A 62 3.30 5.84 -4.69
C GLU A 62 2.41 6.43 -3.59
N GLU A 63 1.46 5.66 -3.07
CA GLU A 63 0.60 6.11 -1.96
C GLU A 63 1.40 6.37 -0.67
N ILE A 64 2.44 5.57 -0.39
CA ILE A 64 3.37 5.82 0.72
C ILE A 64 4.15 7.12 0.48
N ALA A 65 4.68 7.34 -0.73
CA ALA A 65 5.40 8.57 -1.07
C ALA A 65 4.50 9.82 -1.08
N GLU A 66 3.18 9.65 -1.28
CA GLU A 66 2.18 10.72 -1.14
C GLU A 66 1.74 10.94 0.32
N GLY A 67 2.27 10.16 1.29
CA GLY A 67 1.89 10.24 2.70
C GLY A 67 0.46 9.78 3.00
N LYS A 68 -0.15 8.98 2.11
CA LYS A 68 -1.54 8.50 2.26
C LYS A 68 -1.66 7.24 3.10
N ILE A 69 -0.53 6.58 3.35
CA ILE A 69 -0.45 5.36 4.14
C ILE A 69 0.28 5.72 5.43
N GLU A 70 -0.44 5.67 6.55
CA GLU A 70 0.14 5.77 7.88
C GLU A 70 0.26 4.36 8.47
N TYR A 71 1.41 4.09 9.06
CA TYR A 71 1.66 2.85 9.75
C TYR A 71 1.45 3.04 11.25
N ASP A 72 0.39 2.42 11.76
CA ASP A 72 0.18 2.36 13.19
C ASP A 72 0.96 1.16 13.76
N ARG A 73 1.92 1.47 14.64
CA ARG A 73 2.74 0.47 15.32
C ARG A 73 1.94 -0.32 16.36
N SER A 74 0.84 0.23 16.88
CA SER A 74 0.04 -0.45 17.91
C SER A 74 -0.55 -1.77 17.40
N GLU A 75 -0.85 -1.87 16.10
CA GLU A 75 -1.37 -3.10 15.49
C GLU A 75 -0.39 -4.29 15.54
N MET A 76 0.92 -4.06 15.76
CA MET A 76 1.88 -5.15 15.94
C MET A 76 1.98 -5.63 17.39
N GLU A 77 1.81 -4.74 18.37
CA GLU A 77 1.85 -5.12 19.78
C GLU A 77 0.64 -5.96 20.18
N ASP A 78 -0.51 -5.75 19.52
CA ASP A 78 -1.74 -6.54 19.72
C ASP A 78 -1.72 -7.92 19.02
N ALA A 79 -0.68 -8.22 18.25
CA ALA A 79 -0.54 -9.48 17.51
C ALA A 79 0.37 -10.52 18.21
N GLU A 80 0.90 -10.19 19.39
CA GLU A 80 1.64 -11.10 20.30
C GLU A 80 0.74 -11.68 21.40
#